data_AF-A0A7Z2KR42-F1
#
_entry.id   AF-A0A7Z2KR42-F1
#
_cell.length_a   1.000
_cell.length_b   1.000
_cell.length_c   1.000
_cell.angle_alpha   90.00
_cell.angle_beta   90.00
_cell.angle_gamma   90.00
#
_symmetry.space_group_name_H-M   'P 1'
#
loop_
_entity.id
_entity.type
_entity.pdbx_description
1 polymer ?
#
loop_
_entity_poly.entity_id
_entity_poly.type
_entity_poly.pdbx_seq_one_letter_code
_entity_poly.pdbx_strand_id
1 'polypeptide(L)'
;MIVIQELHQFDGEMRLPQPSAAHDWDGVAWVLNADKQTELNAQEVEQICVKVDAAADSTRIALAGDPLKAMEYAQAAADAQAYQDAGYPKKEVPLSVAAWVVKGRTAKQAAEQILSKADQLTDHLLALRTLRLKAKAQIRTQAAKGNMDLARSAGDEALVAIRELASGLSS
;
A
#
# COMPACT_ATOMS: atom_id res chain seq x y z
N MET A 1 18.49 -20.22 -44.07
CA MET A 1 18.60 -19.71 -42.69
C MET A 1 18.67 -20.90 -41.77
N ILE A 2 19.82 -21.14 -41.13
CA ILE A 2 20.01 -22.30 -40.24
C ILE A 2 19.53 -21.87 -38.85
N VAL A 3 18.47 -22.50 -38.36
CA VAL A 3 18.05 -22.36 -36.96
C VAL A 3 19.07 -23.16 -36.15
N ILE A 4 19.95 -22.48 -35.42
CA ILE A 4 20.80 -23.12 -34.41
C ILE A 4 19.97 -23.13 -33.13
N GLN A 5 19.46 -24.30 -32.74
CA GLN A 5 18.92 -24.48 -31.39
C GLN A 5 20.08 -24.33 -30.40
N GLU A 6 20.00 -23.33 -29.52
CA GLU A 6 20.95 -23.20 -28.42
C GLU A 6 20.74 -24.35 -27.43
N LEU A 7 21.71 -25.26 -27.38
CA LEU A 7 21.76 -26.35 -26.43
C LEU A 7 22.62 -25.93 -25.24
N HIS A 8 22.10 -26.15 -24.03
CA HIS A 8 22.81 -25.93 -22.78
C HIS A 8 23.31 -27.25 -22.21
N GLN A 9 24.53 -27.22 -21.67
CA GLN A 9 25.09 -28.37 -20.97
C GLN A 9 24.52 -28.42 -19.55
N PHE A 10 23.93 -29.55 -19.19
CA PHE A 10 23.51 -29.86 -17.83
C PHE A 10 23.95 -31.27 -17.47
N ASP A 11 24.63 -31.44 -16.34
CA ASP A 11 25.10 -32.74 -15.85
C ASP A 11 25.86 -33.59 -16.88
N GLY A 12 26.55 -32.93 -17.82
CA GLY A 12 27.31 -33.60 -18.88
C GLY A 12 26.54 -33.88 -20.17
N GLU A 13 25.23 -33.64 -20.20
CA GLU A 13 24.37 -33.82 -21.38
C GLU A 13 23.98 -32.48 -22.01
N MET A 14 23.89 -32.45 -23.34
CA MET A 14 23.45 -31.29 -24.10
C MET A 14 21.93 -31.37 -24.30
N ARG A 15 21.19 -30.43 -23.72
CA ARG A 15 19.72 -30.36 -23.85
C ARG A 15 19.24 -28.94 -24.11
N LEU A 16 17.98 -28.81 -24.55
CA LEU A 16 17.34 -27.50 -24.70
C LEU A 16 17.34 -26.76 -23.35
N PRO A 17 17.35 -25.41 -23.34
CA PRO A 17 17.24 -24.64 -22.11
C PRO A 17 15.99 -25.04 -21.32
N GLN A 18 16.13 -25.05 -19.99
CA GLN A 18 14.99 -25.25 -19.10
C GLN A 18 13.94 -24.15 -19.36
N PRO A 19 12.68 -24.51 -19.68
CA PRO A 19 11.65 -23.51 -20.01
C PRO A 19 11.33 -22.57 -18.84
N SER A 20 11.30 -23.11 -17.62
CA SER A 20 11.13 -22.33 -16.39
C SER A 20 11.60 -23.14 -15.17
N ALA A 21 11.76 -22.47 -14.02
CA ALA A 21 12.10 -23.12 -12.75
C ALA A 21 11.05 -24.16 -12.27
N ALA A 22 9.86 -24.17 -12.87
CA ALA A 22 8.83 -25.16 -12.59
C ALA A 22 9.02 -26.47 -13.37
N HIS A 23 9.93 -26.53 -14.34
CA HIS A 23 10.16 -27.73 -15.16
C HIS A 23 11.29 -28.57 -14.59
N ASP A 24 11.06 -29.89 -14.51
CA ASP A 24 12.07 -30.88 -14.18
C ASP A 24 12.42 -31.72 -15.41
N TRP A 25 13.66 -32.21 -15.46
CA TRP A 25 14.07 -33.15 -16.49
C TRP A 25 13.66 -34.56 -16.09
N ASP A 26 12.87 -35.24 -16.91
CA ASP A 26 12.45 -36.63 -16.65
C ASP A 26 13.41 -37.69 -17.23
N GLY A 27 14.51 -37.25 -17.85
CA GLY A 27 15.45 -38.09 -18.59
C GLY A 27 15.33 -37.95 -20.11
N VAL A 28 14.21 -37.42 -20.61
CA VAL A 28 13.90 -37.32 -22.05
C VAL A 28 13.45 -35.91 -22.44
N ALA A 29 12.66 -35.26 -21.60
CA ALA A 29 12.09 -33.95 -21.85
C ALA A 29 11.97 -33.12 -20.57
N TRP A 30 11.79 -31.81 -20.76
CA TRP A 30 11.36 -30.92 -19.69
C TRP A 30 9.88 -31.11 -19.41
N VAL A 31 9.54 -31.54 -18.20
CA VAL A 31 8.17 -31.79 -17.74
C VAL A 31 7.82 -30.80 -16.64
N LEU A 32 6.64 -30.20 -16.73
CA LEU A 32 6.15 -29.29 -15.70
C LEU A 32 5.89 -30.04 -14.39
N ASN A 33 6.53 -29.61 -13.31
CA ASN A 33 6.27 -30.07 -11.96
C ASN A 33 5.17 -29.20 -11.33
N ALA A 34 3.99 -29.79 -11.13
CA ALA A 34 2.83 -29.08 -10.61
C ALA A 34 3.07 -28.50 -9.20
N ASP A 35 3.75 -29.24 -8.32
CA ASP A 35 4.03 -28.80 -6.95
C ASP A 35 4.99 -27.60 -6.95
N LYS A 36 6.04 -27.64 -7.79
CA LYS A 36 6.95 -26.48 -7.97
C LYS A 36 6.23 -25.29 -8.56
N GLN A 37 5.34 -25.49 -9.53
CA GLN A 37 4.57 -24.40 -10.11
C GLN A 37 3.65 -23.75 -9.07
N THR A 38 3.02 -24.54 -8.21
CA THR A 38 2.19 -24.04 -7.11
C THR A 38 3.01 -23.24 -6.09
N GLU A 39 4.18 -23.75 -5.70
CA GLU A 39 5.11 -23.06 -4.80
C GLU A 39 5.57 -21.70 -5.38
N LEU A 40 6.00 -21.69 -6.64
CA LEU A 40 6.43 -20.47 -7.34
C LEU A 40 5.30 -19.44 -7.43
N ASN A 41 4.08 -19.88 -7.74
CA ASN A 41 2.91 -19.00 -7.77
C ASN A 41 2.61 -18.42 -6.38
N ALA A 42 2.71 -19.22 -5.32
CA ALA A 42 2.49 -18.75 -3.95
C ALA A 42 3.55 -17.72 -3.53
N GLN A 43 4.82 -17.95 -3.88
CA GLN A 43 5.91 -17.01 -3.63
C GLN A 43 5.68 -15.69 -4.38
N GLU A 44 5.27 -15.75 -5.66
CA GLU A 44 4.97 -14.56 -6.44
C GLU A 44 3.79 -13.76 -5.85
N VAL A 45 2.71 -14.43 -5.44
CA VAL A 45 1.56 -13.77 -4.76
C VAL A 45 2.01 -13.00 -3.53
N GLU A 46 2.87 -13.61 -2.71
CA GLU A 46 3.36 -12.94 -1.50
C GLU A 46 4.27 -11.76 -1.86
N GLN A 47 5.13 -11.89 -2.87
CA GLN A 47 5.95 -10.77 -3.34
C GLN A 47 5.09 -9.60 -3.84
N ILE A 48 4.01 -9.85 -4.58
CA ILE A 48 3.08 -8.81 -5.02
C ILE A 48 2.42 -8.15 -3.80
N CYS A 49 1.95 -8.94 -2.82
CA CYS A 49 1.36 -8.40 -1.59
C CYS A 49 2.34 -7.53 -0.80
N VAL A 50 3.60 -7.96 -0.67
CA VAL A 50 4.67 -7.21 0.00
C VAL A 50 4.93 -5.88 -0.71
N LYS A 51 4.96 -5.86 -2.05
CA LYS A 51 5.11 -4.59 -2.81
C LYS A 51 3.97 -3.62 -2.54
N VAL A 52 2.73 -4.11 -2.48
CA VAL A 52 1.54 -3.29 -2.15
C VAL A 52 1.62 -2.76 -0.72
N ASP A 53 2.01 -3.60 0.25
CA ASP A 53 2.20 -3.18 1.64
C ASP A 53 3.31 -2.11 1.76
N ALA A 54 4.46 -2.33 1.11
CA ALA A 54 5.58 -1.37 1.12
C ALA A 54 5.21 -0.01 0.51
N ALA A 55 4.45 -0.01 -0.60
CA ALA A 55 3.93 1.21 -1.19
C ALA A 55 2.97 1.94 -0.24
N ALA A 56 2.06 1.20 0.41
CA ALA A 56 1.15 1.79 1.38
C ALA A 56 1.87 2.34 2.61
N ASP A 57 2.91 1.66 3.10
CA ASP A 57 3.68 2.12 4.25
C ASP A 57 4.46 3.40 3.92
N SER A 58 5.03 3.48 2.72
CA SER A 58 5.70 4.69 2.23
C SER A 58 4.72 5.86 2.13
N THR A 59 3.53 5.65 1.55
CA THR A 59 2.49 6.68 1.48
C THR A 59 1.99 7.10 2.87
N ARG A 60 1.90 6.17 3.82
CA ARG A 60 1.52 6.50 5.21
C ARG A 60 2.51 7.43 5.88
N ILE A 61 3.80 7.19 5.69
CA ILE A 61 4.87 8.07 6.21
C ILE A 61 4.75 9.45 5.57
N ALA A 62 4.51 9.53 4.26
CA ALA A 62 4.31 10.80 3.57
C ALA A 62 3.07 11.57 4.06
N LEU A 63 1.97 10.86 4.34
CA LEU A 63 0.72 11.42 4.87
C LEU A 63 0.86 11.96 6.30
N ALA A 64 1.45 11.17 7.19
CA ALA A 64 1.59 11.52 8.60
C ALA A 64 2.73 12.52 8.85
N GLY A 65 3.76 12.51 8.00
CA GLY A 65 4.96 13.31 8.17
C GLY A 65 5.80 12.86 9.36
N ASP A 66 6.35 13.83 10.08
CA ASP A 66 7.13 13.58 11.30
C ASP A 66 6.25 12.95 12.40
N PRO A 67 6.64 11.81 13.00
CA PRO A 67 5.81 11.13 14.00
C PRO A 67 5.52 11.95 15.27
N LEU A 68 6.47 12.76 15.74
CA LEU A 68 6.26 13.58 16.94
C LEU A 68 5.26 14.70 16.62
N LYS A 69 5.40 15.33 15.46
CA LYS A 69 4.44 16.32 14.95
C LYS A 69 3.04 15.73 14.74
N ALA A 70 2.94 14.49 14.26
CA ALA A 70 1.66 13.79 14.15
C ALA A 70 1.00 13.57 15.52
N MET A 71 1.78 13.25 16.56
CA MET A 71 1.28 13.17 17.93
C MET A 71 0.80 14.53 18.46
N GLU A 72 1.53 15.61 18.21
CA GLU A 72 1.11 16.97 18.57
C GLU A 72 -0.23 17.36 17.91
N TYR A 73 -0.38 17.05 16.63
CA TYR A 73 -1.62 17.31 15.90
C TYR A 73 -2.78 16.44 16.37
N ALA A 74 -2.53 15.17 16.72
CA ALA A 74 -3.54 14.30 17.31
C ALA A 74 -4.02 14.84 18.67
N GLN A 75 -3.11 15.33 19.53
CA GLN A 75 -3.49 15.98 20.78
C GLN A 75 -4.29 17.26 20.54
N ALA A 76 -3.86 18.11 19.59
CA ALA A 76 -4.59 19.32 19.24
C ALA A 76 -6.01 19.02 18.72
N ALA A 77 -6.20 17.94 17.97
CA ALA A 77 -7.51 17.48 17.52
C ALA A 77 -8.39 17.02 18.68
N ALA A 78 -7.84 16.26 19.63
CA ALA A 78 -8.56 15.86 20.84
C ALA A 78 -9.01 17.07 21.68
N ASP A 79 -8.11 18.04 21.88
CA ASP A 79 -8.42 19.28 22.61
C ASP A 79 -9.47 20.12 21.87
N ALA A 80 -9.37 20.22 20.54
CA ALA A 80 -10.34 20.94 19.71
C ALA A 80 -11.73 20.27 19.76
N GLN A 81 -11.78 18.94 19.77
CA GLN A 81 -13.04 18.19 19.91
C GLN A 81 -13.67 18.45 21.28
N ALA A 82 -12.89 18.37 22.36
CA ALA A 82 -13.38 18.68 23.70
C ALA A 82 -13.90 20.13 23.82
N TYR A 83 -13.21 21.08 23.19
CA TYR A 83 -13.64 22.48 23.13
C TYR A 83 -14.94 22.67 22.33
N GLN A 84 -15.11 21.93 21.23
CA GLN A 84 -16.37 21.89 20.47
C GLN A 84 -17.51 21.29 21.29
N ASP A 85 -17.27 20.14 21.94
CA ASP A 85 -18.27 19.43 22.75
C ASP A 85 -18.74 20.26 23.94
N ALA A 86 -17.86 21.11 24.50
CA ALA A 86 -18.18 22.09 25.54
C ALA A 86 -18.92 23.34 25.02
N GLY A 87 -19.20 23.43 23.71
CA GLY A 87 -19.91 24.56 23.11
C GLY A 87 -19.05 25.81 22.92
N TYR A 88 -17.73 25.67 22.79
CA TYR A 88 -16.76 26.75 22.56
C TYR A 88 -16.72 27.82 23.68
N PRO A 89 -16.44 27.46 24.95
CA PRO A 89 -16.41 28.40 26.07
C PRO A 89 -15.34 29.49 25.92
N LYS A 90 -15.76 30.77 25.96
CA LYS A 90 -14.84 31.92 25.76
C LYS A 90 -13.67 32.02 26.75
N LYS A 91 -13.82 31.46 27.96
CA LYS A 91 -12.82 31.58 29.04
C LYS A 91 -11.90 30.36 29.16
N GLU A 92 -12.21 29.27 28.46
CA GLU A 92 -11.54 27.98 28.59
C GLU A 92 -11.16 27.47 27.20
N VAL A 93 -10.34 28.27 26.51
CA VAL A 93 -9.79 27.88 25.20
C VAL A 93 -8.55 27.01 25.46
N PRO A 94 -8.48 25.76 24.95
CA PRO A 94 -7.29 24.93 25.08
C PRO A 94 -6.05 25.60 24.48
N LEU A 95 -4.89 25.40 25.09
CA LEU A 95 -3.64 26.03 24.64
C LEU A 95 -3.25 25.62 23.20
N SER A 96 -3.51 24.37 22.83
CA SER A 96 -3.31 23.84 21.47
C SER A 96 -4.18 24.57 20.43
N VAL A 97 -5.44 24.84 20.75
CA VAL A 97 -6.36 25.64 19.91
C VAL A 97 -5.91 27.10 19.88
N ALA A 98 -5.52 27.67 21.02
CA ALA A 98 -5.04 29.05 21.12
C ALA A 98 -3.75 29.29 20.33
N ALA A 99 -2.84 28.32 20.29
CA ALA A 99 -1.61 28.39 19.48
C ALA A 99 -1.88 28.48 17.97
N TRP A 100 -3.04 27.99 17.51
CA TRP A 100 -3.48 28.04 16.12
C TRP A 100 -4.30 29.30 15.78
N VAL A 101 -4.54 30.16 16.77
CA VAL A 101 -5.16 31.48 16.57
C VAL A 101 -4.13 32.42 15.95
N VAL A 102 -4.24 32.59 14.63
CA VAL A 102 -3.49 33.61 13.88
C VAL A 102 -4.38 34.82 13.60
N LYS A 103 -3.75 35.98 13.37
CA LYS A 103 -4.40 37.30 13.23
C LYS A 103 -5.68 37.22 12.36
N GLY A 104 -6.85 37.43 12.98
CA GLY A 104 -8.15 37.42 12.31
C GLY A 104 -8.98 36.12 12.46
N ARG A 105 -8.44 35.07 13.09
CA ARG A 105 -9.17 33.81 13.36
C ARG A 105 -9.66 33.77 14.80
N THR A 106 -10.91 33.37 15.02
CA THR A 106 -11.44 33.09 16.38
C THR A 106 -10.99 31.72 16.88
N ALA A 107 -11.01 31.50 18.20
CA ALA A 107 -10.72 30.18 18.78
C ALA A 107 -11.63 29.07 18.23
N LYS A 108 -12.92 29.38 17.98
CA LYS A 108 -13.86 28.46 17.33
C LYS A 108 -13.39 28.07 15.92
N GLN A 109 -13.08 29.05 15.08
CA GLN A 109 -12.58 28.79 13.72
C GLN A 109 -11.23 28.05 13.73
N ALA A 110 -10.39 28.29 14.74
CA ALA A 110 -9.14 27.54 14.89
C ALA A 110 -9.41 26.06 15.20
N ALA A 111 -10.31 25.77 16.16
CA ALA A 111 -10.72 24.41 16.49
C ALA A 111 -11.36 23.69 15.29
N GLU A 112 -12.29 24.33 14.59
CA GLU A 112 -12.94 23.75 13.41
C GLU A 112 -11.93 23.43 12.29
N GLN A 113 -10.89 24.25 12.11
CA GLN A 113 -9.84 23.95 11.14
C GLN A 113 -8.91 22.82 11.58
N ILE A 114 -8.59 22.72 12.88
CA ILE A 114 -7.81 21.60 13.41
C ILE A 114 -8.58 20.30 13.16
N LEU A 115 -9.88 20.27 13.48
CA LEU A 115 -10.73 19.10 13.28
C LEU A 115 -10.87 18.74 11.80
N SER A 116 -11.15 19.72 10.94
CA SER A 116 -11.23 19.48 9.50
C SER A 116 -9.94 18.89 8.91
N LYS A 117 -8.77 19.31 9.39
CA LYS A 117 -7.48 18.71 8.97
C LYS A 117 -7.28 17.30 9.53
N ALA A 118 -7.70 17.06 10.77
CA ALA A 118 -7.64 15.74 11.39
C ALA A 118 -8.54 14.73 10.66
N ASP A 119 -9.75 15.16 10.26
CA ASP A 119 -10.69 14.36 9.48
C ASP A 119 -10.11 14.03 8.10
N GLN A 120 -9.56 15.02 7.38
CA GLN A 120 -8.91 14.79 6.09
C GLN A 120 -7.76 13.77 6.17
N LEU A 121 -6.91 13.88 7.19
CA LEU A 121 -5.83 12.90 7.40
C LEU A 121 -6.39 11.50 7.69
N THR A 122 -7.43 11.43 8.54
CA THR A 122 -8.09 10.17 8.88
C THR A 122 -8.69 9.50 7.65
N ASP A 123 -9.40 10.26 6.82
CA ASP A 123 -10.00 9.80 5.57
C ASP A 123 -8.95 9.24 4.61
N HIS A 124 -7.82 9.95 4.43
CA HIS A 124 -6.72 9.46 3.60
C HIS A 124 -6.10 8.17 4.13
N LEU A 125 -5.87 8.07 5.45
CA LEU A 125 -5.32 6.87 6.07
C LEU A 125 -6.27 5.66 5.95
N LEU A 126 -7.58 5.89 6.09
CA LEU A 126 -8.61 4.87 5.90
C LEU A 126 -8.75 4.44 4.44
N ALA A 127 -8.71 5.39 3.50
CA ALA A 127 -8.70 5.10 2.06
C ALA A 127 -7.50 4.23 1.69
N LEU A 128 -6.30 4.61 2.16
CA LEU A 128 -5.08 3.85 1.96
C LEU A 128 -5.17 2.43 2.52
N ARG A 129 -5.68 2.28 3.75
CA ARG A 129 -5.91 0.97 4.37
C ARG A 129 -6.86 0.13 3.54
N THR A 130 -7.95 0.72 3.05
CA THR A 130 -8.97 0.04 2.26
C THR A 130 -8.40 -0.46 0.93
N LEU A 131 -7.66 0.38 0.20
CA LEU A 131 -6.99 0.00 -1.05
C LEU A 131 -6.08 -1.20 -0.86
N ARG A 132 -5.19 -1.14 0.15
CA ARG A 132 -4.23 -2.21 0.45
C ARG A 132 -4.92 -3.53 0.79
N LEU A 133 -5.95 -3.50 1.65
CA LEU A 133 -6.67 -4.72 2.04
C LEU A 133 -7.47 -5.31 0.88
N LYS A 134 -8.15 -4.48 0.10
CA LYS A 134 -8.90 -4.91 -1.08
C LYS A 134 -7.98 -5.56 -2.12
N ALA A 135 -6.85 -4.92 -2.42
CA ALA A 135 -5.86 -5.45 -3.35
C ALA A 135 -5.34 -6.83 -2.91
N LYS A 136 -4.93 -6.97 -1.65
CA LYS A 136 -4.45 -8.26 -1.10
C LYS A 136 -5.51 -9.36 -1.18
N ALA A 137 -6.78 -9.03 -0.96
CA ALA A 137 -7.86 -9.99 -1.12
C ALA A 137 -8.05 -10.39 -2.60
N GLN A 138 -8.00 -9.42 -3.53
CA GLN A 138 -8.14 -9.66 -4.97
C GLN A 138 -6.98 -10.49 -5.53
N ILE A 139 -5.73 -10.14 -5.21
CA ILE A 139 -4.52 -10.88 -5.64
C ILE A 139 -4.63 -12.35 -5.24
N ARG A 140 -4.90 -12.63 -3.95
CA ARG A 140 -5.03 -14.00 -3.44
C ARG A 140 -6.21 -14.74 -4.07
N THR A 141 -7.33 -14.05 -4.28
CA THR A 141 -8.51 -14.65 -4.93
C THR A 141 -8.23 -15.04 -6.37
N GLN A 142 -7.51 -14.22 -7.14
CA GLN A 142 -7.19 -14.53 -8.54
C GLN A 142 -6.16 -15.65 -8.65
N ALA A 143 -5.13 -15.61 -7.81
CA ALA A 143 -4.12 -16.68 -7.77
C ALA A 143 -4.72 -18.03 -7.36
N ALA A 144 -5.65 -18.07 -6.40
CA ALA A 144 -6.36 -19.29 -6.02
C ALA A 144 -7.20 -19.89 -7.17
N LYS A 145 -7.57 -19.08 -8.17
CA LYS A 145 -8.24 -19.52 -9.40
C LYS A 145 -7.27 -19.91 -10.52
N GLY A 146 -5.95 -19.86 -10.27
CA GLY A 146 -4.91 -20.08 -11.27
C GLY A 146 -4.62 -18.87 -12.17
N ASN A 147 -5.27 -17.73 -11.94
CA ASN A 147 -5.17 -16.55 -12.80
C ASN A 147 -4.03 -15.62 -12.35
N MET A 148 -2.78 -16.06 -12.53
CA MET A 148 -1.61 -15.29 -12.09
C MET A 148 -1.47 -13.94 -12.79
N ASP A 149 -1.88 -13.83 -14.07
CA ASP A 149 -1.90 -12.54 -14.78
C ASP A 149 -2.85 -11.54 -14.13
N LEU A 150 -4.07 -11.97 -13.77
CA LEU A 150 -5.03 -11.11 -13.08
C LEU A 150 -4.57 -10.77 -11.65
N ALA A 151 -3.84 -11.67 -10.99
CA ALA A 151 -3.24 -11.38 -9.69
C ALA A 151 -2.16 -10.29 -9.80
N ARG A 152 -1.32 -10.32 -10.85
CA ARG A 152 -0.35 -9.26 -11.17
C ARG A 152 -1.05 -7.93 -11.47
N SER A 153 -2.05 -7.93 -12.37
CA SER A 153 -2.80 -6.72 -12.70
C SER A 153 -3.47 -6.08 -11.49
N ALA A 154 -4.06 -6.87 -10.59
CA ALA A 154 -4.63 -6.35 -9.35
C ALA A 154 -3.58 -5.68 -8.43
N GLY A 155 -2.36 -6.22 -8.42
CA GLY A 155 -1.22 -5.59 -7.75
C GLY A 155 -0.83 -4.26 -8.38
N ASP A 156 -0.68 -4.22 -9.70
CA ASP A 156 -0.29 -3.01 -10.44
C ASP A 156 -1.34 -1.90 -10.32
N GLU A 157 -2.62 -2.23 -10.45
CA GLU A 157 -3.74 -1.29 -10.23
C GLU A 157 -3.71 -0.69 -8.82
N ALA A 158 -3.44 -1.52 -7.81
CA ALA A 158 -3.32 -1.05 -6.42
C ALA A 158 -2.13 -0.09 -6.24
N LEU A 159 -0.99 -0.38 -6.87
CA LEU A 159 0.18 0.49 -6.83
C LEU A 159 -0.09 1.84 -7.49
N VAL A 160 -0.85 1.87 -8.59
CA VAL A 160 -1.30 3.12 -9.23
C VAL A 160 -2.22 3.90 -8.29
N ALA A 161 -3.28 3.27 -7.77
CA ALA A 161 -4.23 3.92 -6.87
C ALA A 161 -3.57 4.49 -5.60
N ILE A 162 -2.60 3.77 -5.02
CA ILE A 162 -1.83 4.24 -3.86
C ILE A 162 -0.97 5.48 -4.20
N ARG A 163 -0.38 5.52 -5.40
CA ARG A 163 0.39 6.69 -5.87
C ARG A 163 -0.52 7.89 -6.16
N GLU A 164 -1.68 7.65 -6.75
CA GLU A 164 -2.67 8.70 -7.01
C GLU A 164 -3.15 9.34 -5.71
N LEU A 165 -3.47 8.52 -4.70
CA LEU A 165 -3.82 8.99 -3.36
C LEU A 165 -2.71 9.85 -2.74
N ALA A 166 -1.44 9.50 -2.99
CA ALA A 166 -0.30 10.30 -2.53
C ALA A 166 -0.15 11.63 -3.30
N SER A 167 -0.44 11.63 -4.61
CA SER A 167 -0.31 12.83 -5.46
C SER A 167 -1.45 13.85 -5.26
N GLY A 168 -2.65 13.38 -4.92
CA GLY A 168 -3.80 14.24 -4.56
C GLY A 168 -3.57 15.10 -3.33
N LEU A 169 -2.48 14.85 -2.57
CA LEU A 169 -2.08 15.61 -1.39
C LEU A 169 -1.34 16.91 -1.73
N SER A 170 -0.80 17.02 -2.95
CA SER A 170 -0.01 18.18 -3.40
C SER A 170 -0.85 19.25 -4.11
N SER A 171 -2.17 19.05 -4.20
CA SER A 171 -3.14 19.97 -4.85
C SER A 171 -4.03 20.66 -3.82
#